data_AF-A0A7D9JF44-F1
#
_entry.id   AF-A0A7D9JF44-F1
#
_cell.length_a   1.000
_cell.length_b   1.000
_cell.length_c   1.000
_cell.angle_alpha   90.00
_cell.angle_beta   90.00
_cell.angle_gamma   90.00
#
_symmetry.space_group_name_H-M   'P 1'
#
loop_
_entity.id
_entity.type
_entity.pdbx_description
1 polymer ?
#
loop_
_entity_poly.entity_id
_entity_poly.type
_entity_poly.pdbx_seq_one_letter_code
_entity_poly.pdbx_strand_id
1 'polypeptide(L)'
;MAKIRKEYSSNPEFDATKVRSASSAAEGLCKWVCAMEIYDRVAKVVAPKKAKLAEAEGSLAETMGILESKRRELAEVEERLANLKSQFQEMTEKKEHLEFQVDLCSKKLDRAQKLIGGLGGEKDRWSAAAADLQRVYDNLTGDVLISSGVIAYLGAFTSLFRKRCTDDWSQTCKGRGISCSSDFSLSKTLGEPIKIRAWNIAGLPTDSFSIDNGVIVDNARRWPLMIDPQGQANKWVKNSEKDNRLSVIKLTDADYIRTLENSIQFGTPVLLENVREELDPSLEPLLLKQTFKQGGVLCIRLGETVIEYSSDFRFYITTKLRNPHYLPELSTKVTLLNFMITREGLEDQLLGIVVAKERPELEEERQGLILQSAANKKQLKEIEDKILETLSSSQGNILEDESAIQILDSSK
;
A
#
# COMPACT_ATOMS: atom_id res chain seq x y z
N MET A 1 6.73 34.22 -118.38
CA MET A 1 5.25 34.26 -118.47
C MET A 1 4.63 35.56 -118.95
N ALA A 2 5.30 36.73 -118.87
CA ALA A 2 4.70 38.00 -119.34
C ALA A 2 4.41 38.02 -120.86
N LYS A 3 5.30 37.44 -121.69
CA LYS A 3 5.14 37.37 -123.15
C LYS A 3 4.01 36.43 -123.58
N ILE A 4 3.95 35.23 -123.00
CA ILE A 4 2.87 34.23 -123.21
C ILE A 4 1.50 34.82 -122.83
N ARG A 5 1.43 35.59 -121.74
CA ARG A 5 0.21 36.27 -121.29
C ARG A 5 -0.33 37.33 -122.26
N LYS A 6 0.58 38.08 -122.88
CA LYS A 6 0.22 39.25 -123.70
C LYS A 6 -0.07 38.87 -125.15
N GLU A 7 0.63 37.86 -125.67
CA GLU A 7 0.61 37.50 -127.09
C GLU A 7 -0.24 36.26 -127.38
N TYR A 8 -0.41 35.32 -126.44
CA TYR A 8 -1.00 34.00 -126.74
C TYR A 8 -2.24 33.66 -125.91
N SER A 9 -2.27 33.90 -124.60
CA SER A 9 -3.44 33.53 -123.77
C SER A 9 -4.67 34.42 -123.94
N SER A 10 -4.51 35.63 -124.49
CA SER A 10 -5.59 36.57 -124.81
C SER A 10 -6.15 36.38 -126.22
N ASN A 11 -5.60 35.46 -127.01
CA ASN A 11 -6.08 35.15 -128.35
C ASN A 11 -7.24 34.13 -128.28
N PRO A 12 -8.46 34.46 -128.76
CA PRO A 12 -9.62 33.56 -128.76
C PRO A 12 -9.45 32.28 -129.62
N GLU A 13 -8.40 32.21 -130.45
CA GLU A 13 -8.03 31.03 -131.24
C GLU A 13 -7.08 30.07 -130.49
N PHE A 14 -6.45 30.53 -129.39
CA PHE A 14 -5.52 29.73 -128.58
C PHE A 14 -6.25 29.04 -127.40
N ASP A 15 -7.34 28.34 -127.73
CA ASP A 15 -8.11 27.50 -126.80
C ASP A 15 -7.90 26.03 -127.14
N ALA A 16 -7.67 25.21 -126.12
CA ALA A 16 -7.40 23.78 -126.24
C ALA A 16 -8.52 23.06 -127.00
N THR A 17 -9.77 23.50 -126.88
CA THR A 17 -10.92 22.91 -127.58
C THR A 17 -10.90 23.17 -129.10
N LYS A 18 -10.38 24.33 -129.53
CA LYS A 18 -10.24 24.69 -130.95
C LYS A 18 -9.00 24.10 -131.60
N VAL A 19 -7.86 24.13 -130.90
CA VAL A 19 -6.58 23.54 -131.37
C VAL A 19 -6.68 22.02 -131.54
N ARG A 20 -7.59 21.36 -130.80
CA ARG A 20 -7.93 19.94 -130.96
C ARG A 20 -8.38 19.57 -132.37
N SER A 21 -9.06 20.48 -133.08
CA SER A 21 -9.54 20.22 -134.45
C SER A 21 -8.39 20.09 -135.47
N ALA A 22 -7.23 20.69 -135.19
CA ALA A 22 -6.04 20.60 -136.02
C ALA A 22 -5.09 19.46 -135.59
N SER A 23 -4.97 19.17 -134.28
CA SER A 23 -4.17 18.05 -133.75
C SER A 23 -4.46 17.76 -132.27
N SER A 24 -4.66 16.49 -131.90
CA SER A 24 -4.88 16.11 -130.49
C SER A 24 -3.64 16.24 -129.61
N ALA A 25 -2.44 16.13 -130.19
CA ALA A 25 -1.19 16.32 -129.44
C ALA A 25 -0.96 17.79 -129.08
N ALA A 26 -1.43 18.71 -129.93
CA ALA A 26 -1.35 20.15 -129.69
C ALA A 26 -2.31 20.64 -128.58
N GLU A 27 -3.43 19.94 -128.34
CA GLU A 27 -4.35 20.20 -127.22
C GLU A 27 -3.66 20.07 -125.85
N GLY A 28 -2.87 19.00 -125.66
CA GLY A 28 -2.18 18.73 -124.40
C GLY A 28 -1.14 19.79 -124.05
N LEU A 29 -0.42 20.29 -125.06
CA LEU A 29 0.53 21.39 -124.91
C LEU A 29 -0.18 22.72 -124.59
N CYS A 30 -1.31 23.00 -125.22
CA CYS A 30 -2.12 24.19 -124.93
C CYS A 30 -2.63 24.19 -123.47
N LYS A 31 -3.14 23.05 -122.98
CA LYS A 31 -3.57 22.90 -121.58
C LYS A 31 -2.41 23.06 -120.59
N TRP A 32 -1.24 22.50 -120.90
CA TRP A 32 -0.06 22.63 -120.04
C TRP A 32 0.42 24.08 -119.92
N VAL A 33 0.45 24.82 -121.03
CA VAL A 33 0.84 26.25 -121.03
C VAL A 33 -0.14 27.10 -120.22
N CYS A 34 -1.46 26.88 -120.37
CA CYS A 34 -2.48 27.57 -119.57
C CYS A 34 -2.38 27.22 -118.08
N ALA A 35 -2.18 25.95 -117.73
CA ALA A 35 -2.00 25.53 -116.34
C ALA A 35 -0.73 26.13 -115.70
N MET A 36 0.35 26.25 -116.47
CA MET A 36 1.62 26.80 -115.98
C MET A 36 1.55 28.32 -115.79
N GLU A 37 0.71 29.03 -116.56
CA GLU A 37 0.41 30.45 -116.36
C GLU A 37 -0.38 30.69 -115.06
N ILE A 38 -1.42 29.88 -114.83
CA ILE A 38 -2.22 29.94 -113.60
C ILE A 38 -1.36 29.63 -112.37
N TYR A 39 -0.46 28.65 -112.48
CA TYR A 39 0.50 28.32 -111.42
C TYR A 39 1.44 29.49 -111.10
N ASP A 40 2.02 30.18 -112.10
CA ASP A 40 2.87 31.38 -111.88
C ASP A 40 2.11 32.50 -111.16
N ARG A 41 0.82 32.68 -111.47
CA ARG A 41 -0.03 33.71 -110.84
C ARG A 41 -0.30 33.40 -109.37
N VAL A 42 -0.69 32.16 -109.06
CA VAL A 42 -1.02 31.74 -107.69
C VAL A 42 0.25 31.62 -106.84
N ALA A 43 1.35 31.12 -107.40
CA ALA A 43 2.62 31.00 -106.72
C ALA A 43 3.15 32.35 -106.20
N LYS A 44 2.96 33.44 -106.95
CA LYS A 44 3.37 34.79 -106.52
C LYS A 44 2.60 35.34 -105.32
N VAL A 45 1.35 34.92 -105.12
CA VAL A 45 0.52 35.32 -103.97
C VAL A 45 0.74 34.38 -102.78
N VAL A 46 0.97 33.10 -103.04
CA VAL A 46 1.14 32.07 -102.01
C VAL A 46 2.56 32.02 -101.45
N ALA A 47 3.59 32.34 -102.24
CA ALA A 47 4.98 32.39 -101.78
C ALA A 47 5.20 33.32 -100.56
N PRO A 48 4.72 34.58 -100.53
CA PRO A 48 4.89 35.43 -99.35
C PRO A 48 4.05 34.96 -98.14
N LYS A 49 2.91 34.30 -98.38
CA LYS A 49 2.10 33.71 -97.29
C LYS A 49 2.76 32.46 -96.70
N LYS A 50 3.38 31.61 -97.52
CA LYS A 50 4.19 30.47 -97.07
C LYS A 50 5.44 30.92 -96.31
N ALA A 51 6.09 32.01 -96.73
CA ALA A 51 7.21 32.59 -96.00
C ALA A 51 6.80 33.12 -94.62
N LYS A 52 5.69 33.88 -94.54
CA LYS A 52 5.15 34.36 -93.25
C LYS A 52 4.66 33.23 -92.34
N LEU A 53 4.07 32.18 -92.91
CA LEU A 53 3.68 30.99 -92.15
C LEU A 53 4.92 30.32 -91.56
N ALA A 54 5.97 30.10 -92.36
CA ALA A 54 7.21 29.48 -91.90
C ALA A 54 7.93 30.32 -90.82
N GLU A 55 7.89 31.65 -90.92
CA GLU A 55 8.43 32.57 -89.91
C GLU A 55 7.64 32.50 -88.60
N ALA A 56 6.30 32.50 -88.67
CA ALA A 56 5.44 32.35 -87.49
C ALA A 56 5.52 30.95 -86.86
N GLU A 57 5.62 29.89 -87.68
CA GLU A 57 5.84 28.51 -87.22
C GLU A 57 7.22 28.36 -86.55
N GLY A 58 8.26 29.02 -87.08
CA GLY A 58 9.58 29.07 -86.46
C GLY A 58 9.55 29.78 -85.10
N SER A 59 8.91 30.95 -85.02
CA SER A 59 8.75 31.68 -83.75
C SER A 59 7.89 30.93 -82.73
N LEU A 60 6.83 30.25 -83.19
CA LEU A 60 6.00 29.40 -82.34
C LEU A 60 6.80 28.20 -81.82
N ALA A 61 7.63 27.56 -82.65
CA ALA A 61 8.47 26.44 -82.24
C ALA A 61 9.50 26.86 -81.18
N GLU A 62 10.12 28.03 -81.33
CA GLU A 62 11.07 28.57 -80.35
C GLU A 62 10.38 28.89 -79.02
N THR A 63 9.25 29.59 -79.05
CA THR A 63 8.47 29.92 -77.83
C THR A 63 7.89 28.67 -77.15
N MET A 64 7.43 27.67 -77.91
CA MET A 64 7.02 26.38 -77.37
C MET A 64 8.19 25.63 -76.73
N GLY A 65 9.39 25.66 -77.33
CA GLY A 65 10.59 25.07 -76.74
C GLY A 65 10.96 25.68 -75.39
N ILE A 66 10.89 27.01 -75.27
CA ILE A 66 11.12 27.74 -74.01
C ILE A 66 10.04 27.41 -72.98
N LEU A 67 8.77 27.36 -73.39
CA LEU A 67 7.66 27.01 -72.50
C LEU A 67 7.80 25.59 -71.94
N GLU A 68 8.16 24.62 -72.79
CA GLU A 68 8.36 23.22 -72.39
C GLU A 68 9.53 23.10 -71.40
N SER A 69 10.63 23.84 -71.64
CA SER A 69 11.77 23.91 -70.72
C SER A 69 11.36 24.48 -69.36
N LYS A 70 10.61 25.58 -69.33
CA LYS A 70 10.15 26.22 -68.09
C LYS A 70 9.12 25.38 -67.35
N ARG A 71 8.24 24.66 -68.06
CA ARG A 71 7.33 23.67 -67.46
C ARG A 71 8.09 22.52 -66.82
N ARG A 72 9.17 22.06 -67.44
CA ARG A 72 10.02 21.00 -66.89
C ARG A 72 10.75 21.45 -65.62
N GLU A 73 11.32 22.65 -65.63
CA GLU A 73 11.93 23.26 -64.43
C GLU A 73 10.90 23.43 -63.30
N LEU A 74 9.68 23.90 -63.62
CA LEU A 74 8.62 24.05 -62.63
C LEU A 74 8.22 22.69 -62.03
N ALA A 75 8.03 21.67 -62.87
CA ALA A 75 7.69 20.33 -62.41
C ALA A 75 8.76 19.74 -61.47
N GLU A 76 10.04 19.95 -61.78
CA GLU A 76 11.14 19.49 -60.93
C GLU A 76 11.17 20.22 -59.57
N VAL A 77 10.88 21.52 -59.55
CA VAL A 77 10.78 22.31 -58.32
C VAL A 77 9.55 21.91 -57.50
N GLU A 78 8.40 21.68 -58.15
CA GLU A 78 7.17 21.22 -57.49
C GLU A 78 7.35 19.83 -56.88
N GLU A 79 8.02 18.91 -57.58
CA GLU A 79 8.34 17.58 -57.05
C GLU A 79 9.27 17.67 -55.84
N ARG A 80 10.33 18.49 -55.92
CA ARG A 80 11.23 18.74 -54.78
C ARG A 80 10.48 19.36 -53.60
N LEU A 81 9.58 20.31 -53.84
CA LEU A 81 8.77 20.95 -52.80
C LEU A 81 7.82 19.94 -52.14
N ALA A 82 7.18 19.08 -52.93
CA ALA A 82 6.30 18.03 -52.42
C ALA A 82 7.07 17.04 -51.54
N ASN A 83 8.27 16.63 -51.98
CA ASN A 83 9.13 15.73 -51.21
C ASN A 83 9.61 16.39 -49.90
N LEU A 84 10.04 17.66 -49.95
CA LEU A 84 10.40 18.42 -48.75
C LEU A 84 9.23 18.57 -47.77
N LYS A 85 8.02 18.83 -48.27
CA LYS A 85 6.82 18.92 -47.42
C LYS A 85 6.51 17.58 -46.74
N SER A 86 6.58 16.48 -47.47
CA SER A 86 6.40 15.13 -46.93
C SER A 86 7.42 14.83 -45.83
N GLN A 87 8.71 15.09 -46.10
CA GLN A 87 9.78 14.90 -45.11
C GLN A 87 9.63 15.82 -43.91
N PHE A 88 9.23 17.07 -44.11
CA PHE A 88 8.99 18.01 -43.01
C PHE A 88 7.86 17.51 -42.10
N GLN A 89 6.77 17.00 -42.67
CA GLN A 89 5.65 16.46 -41.91
C GLN A 89 6.07 15.21 -41.13
N GLU A 90 6.76 14.26 -41.77
CA GLU A 90 7.28 13.06 -41.11
C GLU A 90 8.26 13.39 -39.96
N MET A 91 9.16 14.35 -40.17
CA MET A 91 10.12 14.78 -39.16
C MET A 91 9.45 15.56 -38.02
N THR A 92 8.37 16.29 -38.30
CA THR A 92 7.58 16.97 -37.27
C THR A 92 6.83 15.98 -36.39
N GLU A 93 6.18 14.98 -36.99
CA GLU A 93 5.52 13.89 -36.24
C GLU A 93 6.53 13.10 -35.39
N LYS A 94 7.71 12.79 -35.94
CA LYS A 94 8.80 12.16 -35.17
C LYS A 94 9.27 13.04 -34.01
N LYS A 95 9.39 14.35 -34.22
CA LYS A 95 9.77 15.29 -33.17
C LYS A 95 8.74 15.29 -32.04
N GLU A 96 7.45 15.44 -32.35
CA GLU A 96 6.37 15.43 -31.36
C GLU A 96 6.33 14.10 -30.59
N HIS A 97 6.51 12.98 -31.29
CA HIS A 97 6.57 11.67 -30.66
C HIS A 97 7.76 11.53 -29.69
N LEU A 98 8.94 12.02 -30.08
CA LEU A 98 10.12 12.02 -29.21
C LEU A 98 9.94 12.94 -28.00
N GLU A 99 9.38 14.14 -28.19
CA GLU A 99 9.07 15.06 -27.09
C GLU A 99 8.10 14.43 -26.08
N PHE A 100 7.06 13.74 -26.57
CA PHE A 100 6.14 12.98 -25.72
C PHE A 100 6.83 11.84 -24.96
N GLN A 101 7.70 11.08 -25.63
CA GLN A 101 8.46 10.00 -24.98
C GLN A 101 9.40 10.53 -23.89
N VAL A 102 10.06 11.66 -24.12
CA VAL A 102 10.94 12.31 -23.15
C VAL A 102 10.16 12.77 -21.93
N ASP A 103 9.02 13.45 -22.12
CA ASP A 103 8.16 13.89 -21.01
C ASP A 103 7.64 12.69 -20.19
N LEU A 104 7.17 11.64 -20.86
CA LEU A 104 6.73 10.42 -20.20
C LEU A 104 7.87 9.75 -19.41
N CYS A 105 9.08 9.69 -19.98
CA CYS A 105 10.25 9.12 -19.31
C CYS A 105 10.67 9.95 -18.09
N SER A 106 10.68 11.29 -18.21
CA SER A 106 10.99 12.20 -17.10
C SER A 106 10.02 11.99 -15.94
N LYS A 107 8.71 11.92 -16.23
CA LYS A 107 7.68 11.65 -15.22
C LYS A 107 7.86 10.28 -14.58
N LYS A 108 8.17 9.25 -15.36
CA LYS A 108 8.46 7.90 -14.83
C LYS A 108 9.70 7.89 -13.94
N LEU A 109 10.73 8.66 -14.27
CA LEU A 109 11.96 8.76 -13.50
C LEU A 109 11.73 9.47 -12.16
N ASP A 110 11.02 10.60 -12.16
CA ASP A 110 10.65 11.30 -10.92
C ASP A 110 9.84 10.40 -9.98
N ARG A 111 8.86 9.68 -10.54
CA ARG A 111 8.05 8.70 -9.82
C ARG A 111 8.89 7.56 -9.24
N ALA A 112 9.83 7.02 -10.03
CA ALA A 112 10.73 5.97 -9.57
C ALA A 112 11.66 6.44 -8.46
N GLN A 113 12.19 7.66 -8.55
CA GLN A 113 13.06 8.23 -7.53
C GLN A 113 12.31 8.41 -6.20
N LYS A 114 11.08 8.92 -6.23
CA LYS A 114 10.22 9.00 -5.04
C LYS A 114 9.93 7.63 -4.46
N LEU A 115 9.56 6.66 -5.31
CA LEU A 115 9.24 5.31 -4.90
C LEU A 115 10.45 4.63 -4.20
N ILE A 116 11.62 4.65 -4.83
CA ILE A 116 12.85 4.07 -4.27
C ILE A 116 13.26 4.80 -2.99
N GLY A 117 13.15 6.13 -2.96
CA GLY A 117 13.48 6.93 -1.79
C GLY A 117 12.52 6.73 -0.61
N GLY A 118 11.24 6.42 -0.87
CA GLY A 118 10.24 6.07 0.15
C GLY A 118 10.44 4.66 0.67
N LEU A 119 10.52 3.69 -0.24
CA LEU A 119 10.68 2.27 0.10
C LEU A 119 12.07 1.92 0.67
N GLY A 120 13.10 2.71 0.39
CA GLY A 120 14.44 2.48 0.91
C GLY A 120 14.50 2.52 2.44
N GLY A 121 13.93 3.57 3.05
CA GLY A 121 13.87 3.69 4.51
C GLY A 121 12.99 2.60 5.14
N GLU A 122 11.88 2.26 4.47
CA GLU A 122 10.97 1.21 4.90
C GLU A 122 11.63 -0.18 4.84
N LYS A 123 12.40 -0.46 3.78
CA LYS A 123 13.19 -1.68 3.65
C LYS A 123 14.18 -1.83 4.81
N ASP A 124 14.91 -0.79 5.16
CA ASP A 124 15.90 -0.85 6.25
C ASP A 124 15.20 -1.11 7.59
N ARG A 125 14.06 -0.44 7.83
CA ARG A 125 13.25 -0.61 9.02
C ARG A 125 12.66 -2.02 9.14
N TRP A 126 12.06 -2.55 8.08
CA TRP A 126 11.56 -3.92 8.04
C TRP A 126 12.68 -4.95 8.14
N SER A 127 13.85 -4.68 7.57
CA SER A 127 15.02 -5.56 7.69
C SER A 127 15.52 -5.62 9.14
N ALA A 128 15.57 -4.48 9.83
CA ALA A 128 15.91 -4.42 11.25
C ALA A 128 14.85 -5.14 12.11
N ALA A 129 13.57 -4.87 11.87
CA ALA A 129 12.47 -5.53 12.56
C ALA A 129 12.48 -7.05 12.34
N ALA A 130 12.76 -7.52 11.12
CA ALA A 130 12.89 -8.94 10.80
C ALA A 130 14.08 -9.58 11.53
N ALA A 131 15.23 -8.89 11.59
CA ALA A 131 16.40 -9.36 12.33
C ALA A 131 16.12 -9.46 13.84
N ASP A 132 15.41 -8.48 14.41
CA ASP A 132 15.02 -8.51 15.83
C ASP A 132 13.98 -9.60 16.10
N LEU A 133 13.00 -9.79 15.23
CA LEU A 133 12.04 -10.89 15.31
C LEU A 133 12.74 -12.25 15.22
N GLN A 134 13.76 -12.39 14.37
CA GLN A 134 14.55 -13.62 14.29
C GLN A 134 15.28 -13.90 15.61
N ARG A 135 15.88 -12.88 16.23
CA ARG A 135 16.52 -13.03 17.56
C ARG A 135 15.52 -13.45 18.64
N VAL A 136 14.31 -12.89 18.61
CA VAL A 136 13.23 -13.30 19.53
C VAL A 136 12.81 -14.75 19.26
N TYR A 137 12.66 -15.12 17.99
CA TYR A 137 12.31 -16.49 17.59
C TYR A 137 13.33 -17.52 18.04
N ASP A 138 14.63 -17.23 17.85
CA ASP A 138 15.72 -18.13 18.25
C ASP A 138 15.76 -18.38 19.76
N ASN A 139 15.37 -17.39 20.57
CA ASN A 139 15.33 -17.47 22.04
C ASN A 139 13.96 -17.86 22.62
N LEU A 140 12.94 -17.97 21.77
CA LEU A 140 11.54 -18.14 22.16
C LEU A 140 11.33 -19.34 23.09
N THR A 141 11.95 -20.47 22.75
CA THR A 141 11.77 -21.73 23.50
C THR A 141 12.21 -21.56 24.96
N GLY A 142 13.36 -20.94 25.19
CA GLY A 142 13.88 -20.70 26.53
C GLY A 142 13.10 -19.63 27.29
N ASP A 143 12.75 -18.53 26.62
CA ASP A 143 12.03 -17.42 27.24
C ASP A 143 10.60 -17.84 27.65
N VAL A 144 9.92 -18.64 26.83
CA VAL A 144 8.60 -19.21 27.17
C VAL A 144 8.70 -20.22 28.31
N LEU A 145 9.76 -21.04 28.36
CA LEU A 145 9.98 -21.98 29.45
C LEU A 145 10.15 -21.27 30.79
N ILE A 146 11.00 -20.24 30.83
CA ILE A 146 11.22 -19.41 32.03
C ILE A 146 9.92 -18.69 32.40
N SER A 147 9.22 -18.09 31.44
CA SER A 147 7.93 -17.42 31.66
C SER A 147 6.87 -18.35 32.27
N SER A 148 6.80 -19.58 31.77
CA SER A 148 5.90 -20.62 32.30
C SER A 148 6.24 -20.97 33.75
N GLY A 149 7.53 -21.07 34.08
CA GLY A 149 8.00 -21.26 35.45
C GLY A 149 7.64 -20.09 36.36
N VAL A 150 7.75 -18.85 35.87
CA VAL A 150 7.39 -17.64 36.62
C VAL A 150 5.90 -17.63 36.97
N ILE A 151 5.03 -17.87 35.98
CA ILE A 151 3.57 -17.94 36.15
C ILE A 151 3.18 -19.08 37.10
N ALA A 152 3.82 -20.23 36.99
CA ALA A 152 3.47 -21.42 37.77
C ALA A 152 3.91 -21.35 39.23
N TYR A 153 5.10 -20.81 39.50
CA TYR A 153 5.77 -20.95 40.81
C TYR A 153 6.13 -19.63 41.49
N LEU A 154 6.42 -18.58 40.73
CA LEU A 154 7.05 -17.37 41.28
C LEU A 154 6.06 -16.27 41.68
N GLY A 155 4.76 -16.45 41.40
CA GLY A 155 3.71 -15.46 41.69
C GLY A 155 3.66 -14.97 43.14
N ALA A 156 3.87 -15.84 44.12
CA ALA A 156 3.82 -15.46 45.54
C ALA A 156 5.09 -14.74 46.05
N PHE A 157 6.17 -14.74 45.28
CA PHE A 157 7.47 -14.25 45.74
C PHE A 157 7.72 -12.78 45.38
N THR A 158 8.71 -12.19 46.05
CA THR A 158 9.13 -10.79 45.83
C THR A 158 9.95 -10.63 44.55
N SER A 159 9.96 -9.43 43.98
CA SER A 159 10.73 -9.10 42.75
C SER A 159 12.18 -9.61 42.79
N LEU A 160 12.91 -9.35 43.89
CA LEU A 160 14.30 -9.79 44.04
C LEU A 160 14.45 -11.31 43.97
N PHE A 161 13.54 -12.06 44.60
CA PHE A 161 13.58 -13.52 44.55
C PHE A 161 13.23 -14.03 43.15
N ARG A 162 12.23 -13.44 42.49
CA ARG A 162 11.89 -13.78 41.11
C ARG A 162 13.10 -13.61 40.20
N LYS A 163 13.77 -12.46 40.27
CA LYS A 163 14.96 -12.15 39.47
C LYS A 163 16.08 -13.17 39.69
N ARG A 164 16.39 -13.51 40.95
CA ARG A 164 17.40 -14.53 41.28
C ARG A 164 17.07 -15.88 40.66
N CYS A 165 15.81 -16.31 40.72
CA CYS A 165 15.37 -17.57 40.11
C CYS A 165 15.43 -17.51 38.58
N THR A 166 14.96 -16.43 37.94
CA THR A 166 15.00 -16.30 36.48
C THR A 166 16.43 -16.25 35.94
N ASP A 167 17.35 -15.61 36.67
CA ASP A 167 18.77 -15.55 36.29
C ASP A 167 19.41 -16.94 36.38
N ASP A 168 19.19 -17.68 37.47
CA ASP A 168 19.66 -19.07 37.64
C ASP A 168 19.06 -20.03 36.60
N TRP A 169 17.75 -19.88 36.30
CA TRP A 169 17.08 -20.66 35.27
C TRP A 169 17.62 -20.34 33.88
N SER A 170 17.88 -19.07 33.57
CA SER A 170 18.50 -18.65 32.30
C SER A 170 19.90 -19.25 32.13
N GLN A 171 20.71 -19.23 33.20
CA GLN A 171 22.04 -19.87 33.19
C GLN A 171 21.94 -21.38 33.00
N THR A 172 21.01 -22.03 33.69
CA THR A 172 20.78 -23.48 33.57
C THR A 172 20.31 -23.87 32.16
N CYS A 173 19.39 -23.10 31.57
CA CYS A 173 18.94 -23.31 30.19
C CYS A 173 20.10 -23.21 29.20
N LYS A 174 20.93 -22.15 29.31
CA LYS A 174 22.12 -21.96 28.47
C LYS A 174 23.11 -23.11 28.64
N GLY A 175 23.35 -23.55 29.87
CA GLY A 175 24.22 -24.71 30.15
C GLY A 175 23.71 -26.04 29.57
N ARG A 176 22.41 -26.14 29.31
CA ARG A 176 21.77 -27.31 28.66
C ARG A 176 21.57 -27.15 27.15
N GLY A 177 22.08 -26.07 26.55
CA GLY A 177 21.94 -25.80 25.12
C GLY A 177 20.56 -25.27 24.70
N ILE A 178 19.77 -24.76 25.64
CA ILE A 178 18.50 -24.08 25.35
C ILE A 178 18.79 -22.58 25.20
N SER A 179 18.50 -22.04 24.01
CA SER A 179 18.62 -20.61 23.72
C SER A 179 17.63 -19.80 24.57
N CYS A 180 18.15 -18.81 25.29
CA CYS A 180 17.40 -17.87 26.11
C CYS A 180 17.98 -16.47 25.91
N SER A 181 17.12 -15.46 26.03
CA SER A 181 17.56 -14.07 26.05
C SER A 181 18.57 -13.81 27.17
N SER A 182 19.48 -12.86 26.96
CA SER A 182 20.45 -12.42 27.97
C SER A 182 19.77 -11.70 29.13
N ASP A 183 18.74 -10.92 28.82
CA ASP A 183 17.92 -10.16 29.78
C ASP A 183 16.47 -10.66 29.68
N PHE A 184 16.10 -11.58 30.57
CA PHE A 184 14.76 -12.15 30.59
C PHE A 184 13.74 -11.14 31.12
N SER A 185 12.61 -11.00 30.44
CA SER A 185 11.49 -10.18 30.91
C SER A 185 10.16 -10.85 30.57
N LEU A 186 9.35 -11.09 31.61
CA LEU A 186 8.03 -11.70 31.46
C LEU A 186 7.11 -10.80 30.62
N SER A 187 7.11 -9.49 30.91
CA SER A 187 6.32 -8.51 30.17
C SER A 187 6.72 -8.37 28.70
N LYS A 188 8.00 -8.56 28.33
CA LYS A 188 8.39 -8.59 26.90
C LYS A 188 7.95 -9.89 26.20
N THR A 189 7.90 -11.00 26.92
CA THR A 189 7.64 -12.34 26.34
C THR A 189 6.14 -12.61 26.19
N LEU A 190 5.35 -12.31 27.23
CA LEU A 190 3.90 -12.61 27.28
C LEU A 190 3.03 -11.37 27.48
N GLY A 191 3.64 -10.21 27.70
CA GLY A 191 2.92 -8.97 27.91
C GLY A 191 2.57 -8.28 26.59
N GLU A 192 1.30 -7.92 26.44
CA GLU A 192 0.85 -7.12 25.32
C GLU A 192 0.91 -5.62 25.70
N PRO A 193 1.68 -4.77 25.01
CA PRO A 193 1.85 -3.36 25.39
C PRO A 193 0.52 -2.58 25.49
N ILE A 194 -0.45 -2.91 24.65
CA ILE A 194 -1.78 -2.27 24.63
C ILE A 194 -2.55 -2.64 25.91
N LYS A 195 -2.57 -3.93 26.28
CA LYS A 195 -3.21 -4.40 27.52
C LYS A 195 -2.54 -3.83 28.76
N ILE A 196 -1.21 -3.86 28.82
CA ILE A 196 -0.44 -3.30 29.95
C ILE A 196 -0.81 -1.82 30.15
N ARG A 197 -0.93 -1.05 29.07
CA ARG A 197 -1.36 0.34 29.15
C ARG A 197 -2.80 0.47 29.69
N ALA A 198 -3.72 -0.37 29.22
CA ALA A 198 -5.08 -0.38 29.74
C ALA A 198 -5.10 -0.71 31.25
N TRP A 199 -4.25 -1.62 31.71
CA TRP A 199 -4.10 -1.92 33.14
C TRP A 199 -3.58 -0.72 33.93
N ASN A 200 -2.58 0.00 33.40
CA ASN A 200 -2.06 1.21 34.06
C ASN A 200 -3.12 2.30 34.17
N ILE A 201 -3.94 2.49 33.13
CA ILE A 201 -5.09 3.41 33.15
C ILE A 201 -6.14 2.96 34.19
N ALA A 202 -6.36 1.65 34.32
CA ALA A 202 -7.23 1.06 35.34
C ALA A 202 -6.62 1.14 36.76
N GLY A 203 -5.40 1.66 36.92
CA GLY A 203 -4.75 1.88 38.20
C GLY A 203 -3.76 0.79 38.60
N LEU A 204 -3.32 -0.09 37.70
CA LEU A 204 -2.14 -0.92 37.97
C LEU A 204 -0.89 -0.02 38.02
N PRO A 205 0.01 -0.18 39.01
CA PRO A 205 1.25 0.58 39.04
C PRO A 205 2.16 0.26 37.83
N THR A 206 2.97 1.23 37.41
CA THR A 206 3.84 1.12 36.23
C THR A 206 5.16 0.39 36.50
N ASP A 207 5.41 -0.06 37.73
CA ASP A 207 6.62 -0.77 38.07
C ASP A 207 6.64 -2.19 37.48
N SER A 208 7.84 -2.72 37.24
CA SER A 208 8.03 -4.03 36.60
C SER A 208 7.34 -5.18 37.36
N PHE A 209 7.31 -5.14 38.69
CA PHE A 209 6.73 -6.19 39.51
C PHE A 209 5.20 -6.21 39.41
N SER A 210 4.57 -5.03 39.42
CA SER A 210 3.14 -4.88 39.21
C SER A 210 2.71 -5.29 37.80
N ILE A 211 3.48 -4.91 36.78
CA ILE A 211 3.22 -5.34 35.39
C ILE A 211 3.34 -6.86 35.26
N ASP A 212 4.39 -7.47 35.82
CA ASP A 212 4.55 -8.93 35.82
C ASP A 212 3.37 -9.62 36.50
N ASN A 213 2.88 -9.08 37.62
CA ASN A 213 1.67 -9.61 38.26
C ASN A 213 0.45 -9.52 37.36
N GLY A 214 0.27 -8.40 36.63
CA GLY A 214 -0.78 -8.25 35.63
C GLY A 214 -0.70 -9.29 34.52
N VAL A 215 0.52 -9.55 34.00
CA VAL A 215 0.77 -10.58 32.99
C VAL A 215 0.45 -11.98 33.52
N ILE A 216 0.80 -12.28 34.79
CA ILE A 216 0.44 -13.56 35.41
C ILE A 216 -1.08 -13.68 35.55
N VAL A 217 -1.80 -12.64 35.95
CA VAL A 217 -3.27 -12.66 36.06
C VAL A 217 -3.94 -12.95 34.71
N ASP A 218 -3.47 -12.33 33.62
CA ASP A 218 -4.05 -12.52 32.27
C ASP A 218 -3.77 -13.93 31.71
N ASN A 219 -2.58 -14.48 31.97
CA ASN A 219 -2.11 -15.74 31.38
C ASN A 219 -2.27 -16.98 32.30
N ALA A 220 -2.56 -16.80 33.59
CA ALA A 220 -2.67 -17.92 34.52
C ALA A 220 -3.88 -18.80 34.22
N ARG A 221 -3.65 -20.12 34.20
CA ARG A 221 -4.72 -21.10 34.01
C ARG A 221 -5.61 -21.25 35.24
N ARG A 222 -5.03 -21.17 36.45
CA ARG A 222 -5.74 -21.19 37.73
C ARG A 222 -6.12 -19.78 38.14
N TRP A 223 -7.23 -19.64 38.87
CA TRP A 223 -7.71 -18.34 39.32
C TRP A 223 -6.69 -17.65 40.24
N PRO A 224 -6.45 -16.33 40.05
CA PRO A 224 -5.51 -15.59 40.87
C PRO A 224 -6.07 -15.32 42.26
N LEU A 225 -5.28 -15.66 43.29
CA LEU A 225 -5.47 -15.22 44.66
C LEU A 225 -4.40 -14.18 44.98
N MET A 226 -4.84 -12.94 45.08
CA MET A 226 -4.00 -11.77 45.22
C MET A 226 -3.89 -11.37 46.70
N ILE A 227 -2.67 -11.43 47.22
CA ILE A 227 -2.28 -10.96 48.55
C ILE A 227 -2.11 -9.44 48.47
N ASP A 228 -3.15 -8.70 48.85
CA ASP A 228 -3.31 -7.27 48.59
C ASP A 228 -3.73 -6.52 49.87
N PRO A 229 -2.81 -6.32 50.83
CA PRO A 229 -3.12 -5.62 52.07
C PRO A 229 -3.47 -4.14 51.86
N GLN A 230 -3.01 -3.52 50.77
CA GLN A 230 -3.29 -2.12 50.44
C GLN A 230 -4.54 -1.92 49.58
N GLY A 231 -5.14 -2.98 49.02
CA GLY A 231 -6.32 -2.89 48.16
C GLY A 231 -6.02 -2.38 46.74
N GLN A 232 -4.76 -2.44 46.28
CA GLN A 232 -4.37 -2.00 44.95
C GLN A 232 -4.92 -2.91 43.86
N ALA A 233 -4.73 -4.22 44.02
CA ALA A 233 -5.24 -5.23 43.08
C ALA A 233 -6.77 -5.22 43.05
N ASN A 234 -7.40 -5.05 44.21
CA ASN A 234 -8.85 -4.93 44.34
C ASN A 234 -9.41 -3.74 43.53
N LYS A 235 -8.80 -2.56 43.65
CA LYS A 235 -9.17 -1.37 42.87
C LYS A 235 -8.93 -1.57 41.38
N TRP A 236 -7.77 -2.13 41.03
CA TRP A 236 -7.40 -2.39 39.65
C TRP A 236 -8.41 -3.31 38.96
N VAL A 237 -8.77 -4.46 39.56
CA VAL A 237 -9.76 -5.39 38.99
C VAL A 237 -11.14 -4.73 38.84
N LYS A 238 -11.59 -3.94 39.81
CA LYS A 238 -12.86 -3.20 39.72
C LYS A 238 -12.88 -2.19 38.57
N ASN A 239 -11.75 -1.53 38.32
CA ASN A 239 -11.63 -0.56 37.24
C ASN A 239 -11.46 -1.25 35.87
N SER A 240 -10.71 -2.34 35.80
CA SER A 240 -10.47 -3.07 34.54
C SER A 240 -11.72 -3.78 34.04
N GLU A 241 -12.55 -4.29 34.96
CA GLU A 241 -13.79 -5.01 34.64
C GLU A 241 -15.05 -4.13 34.72
N LYS A 242 -14.87 -2.80 34.70
CA LYS A 242 -15.97 -1.82 34.87
C LYS A 242 -17.03 -1.96 33.77
N ASP A 243 -16.60 -2.15 32.54
CA ASP A 243 -17.50 -2.31 31.38
C ASP A 243 -18.16 -3.71 31.34
N ASN A 244 -17.55 -4.69 32.00
CA ASN A 244 -18.00 -6.08 32.07
C ASN A 244 -18.95 -6.36 33.24
N ARG A 245 -19.39 -5.34 33.98
CA ARG A 245 -20.33 -5.44 35.11
C ARG A 245 -19.87 -6.39 36.22
N LEU A 246 -18.61 -6.28 36.65
CA LEU A 246 -18.02 -7.07 37.73
C LEU A 246 -18.96 -7.21 38.95
N SER A 247 -19.22 -8.45 39.36
CA SER A 247 -19.95 -8.77 40.58
C SER A 247 -18.98 -8.93 41.76
N VAL A 248 -19.20 -8.17 42.83
CA VAL A 248 -18.33 -8.19 44.02
C VAL A 248 -19.04 -8.97 45.13
N ILE A 249 -18.39 -9.99 45.68
CA ILE A 249 -18.95 -10.87 46.71
C ILE A 249 -17.99 -11.07 47.89
N LYS A 250 -18.53 -11.41 49.06
CA LYS A 250 -17.75 -11.83 50.24
C LYS A 250 -18.28 -13.16 50.76
N LEU A 251 -17.41 -13.97 51.38
CA LEU A 251 -17.80 -15.23 52.03
C LEU A 251 -18.79 -15.04 53.19
N THR A 252 -18.91 -13.81 53.72
CA THR A 252 -19.87 -13.47 54.78
C THR A 252 -21.28 -13.23 54.26
N ASP A 253 -21.48 -13.07 52.96
CA ASP A 253 -22.76 -12.71 52.39
C ASP A 253 -23.62 -13.98 52.23
N ALA A 254 -24.82 -14.01 52.80
CA ALA A 254 -25.66 -15.22 52.78
C ALA A 254 -26.01 -15.72 51.35
N ASP A 255 -26.11 -14.80 50.39
CA ASP A 255 -26.50 -15.05 49.00
C ASP A 255 -25.29 -15.10 48.03
N TYR A 256 -24.06 -15.23 48.53
CA TYR A 256 -22.87 -15.17 47.67
C TYR A 256 -22.85 -16.31 46.64
N ILE A 257 -23.27 -17.52 47.04
CA ILE A 257 -23.34 -18.69 46.15
C ILE A 257 -24.31 -18.40 45.01
N ARG A 258 -25.54 -17.96 45.31
CA ARG A 258 -26.54 -17.63 44.27
C ARG A 258 -26.05 -16.55 43.30
N THR A 259 -25.32 -15.54 43.80
CA THR A 259 -24.70 -14.52 42.95
C THR A 259 -23.66 -15.14 42.03
N LEU A 260 -22.80 -16.01 42.57
CA LEU A 260 -21.77 -16.72 41.82
C LEU A 260 -22.38 -17.66 40.75
N GLU A 261 -23.45 -18.40 41.07
CA GLU A 261 -24.14 -19.27 40.11
C GLU A 261 -24.63 -18.48 38.89
N ASN A 262 -25.31 -17.36 39.12
CA ASN A 262 -25.78 -16.47 38.05
C ASN A 262 -24.61 -15.91 37.23
N SER A 263 -23.54 -15.45 37.90
CA SER A 263 -22.37 -14.93 37.21
C SER A 263 -21.67 -15.96 36.34
N ILE A 264 -21.57 -17.23 36.78
CA ILE A 264 -21.03 -18.34 35.98
C ILE A 264 -21.88 -18.59 34.75
N GLN A 265 -23.21 -18.60 34.91
CA GLN A 265 -24.16 -18.83 33.82
C GLN A 265 -24.09 -17.73 32.75
N PHE A 266 -24.05 -16.46 33.18
CA PHE A 266 -24.06 -15.31 32.26
C PHE A 266 -22.66 -14.85 31.82
N GLY A 267 -21.59 -15.45 32.33
CA GLY A 267 -20.21 -15.05 32.02
C GLY A 267 -19.76 -13.75 32.67
N THR A 268 -20.48 -13.25 33.67
CA THR A 268 -20.12 -12.01 34.38
C THR A 268 -18.90 -12.25 35.27
N PRO A 269 -17.85 -11.42 35.19
CA PRO A 269 -16.70 -11.53 36.09
C PRO A 269 -17.09 -11.39 37.56
N VAL A 270 -16.41 -12.13 38.45
CA VAL A 270 -16.64 -12.08 39.90
C VAL A 270 -15.36 -11.81 40.66
N LEU A 271 -15.43 -10.90 41.63
CA LEU A 271 -14.37 -10.61 42.59
C LEU A 271 -14.80 -11.05 44.00
N LEU A 272 -14.12 -12.05 44.54
CA LEU A 272 -14.25 -12.50 45.93
C LEU A 272 -13.30 -11.71 46.83
N GLU A 273 -13.86 -10.92 47.76
CA GLU A 273 -13.08 -10.04 48.61
C GLU A 273 -12.83 -10.58 50.02
N ASN A 274 -11.68 -10.19 50.57
CA ASN A 274 -11.31 -10.39 51.97
C ASN A 274 -11.31 -11.86 52.39
N VAL A 275 -10.85 -12.74 51.50
CA VAL A 275 -10.64 -14.15 51.84
C VAL A 275 -9.60 -14.25 52.95
N ARG A 276 -9.87 -15.11 53.93
CA ARG A 276 -8.94 -15.38 55.04
C ARG A 276 -7.95 -16.48 54.61
N GLU A 277 -7.59 -17.37 55.51
CA GLU A 277 -6.69 -18.51 55.23
C GLU A 277 -7.44 -19.74 54.71
N GLU A 278 -8.76 -19.77 54.90
CA GLU A 278 -9.65 -20.83 54.44
C GLU A 278 -10.62 -20.31 53.37
N LEU A 279 -10.87 -21.16 52.37
CA LEU A 279 -11.92 -20.98 51.38
C LEU A 279 -13.04 -21.99 51.64
N ASP A 280 -14.26 -21.62 51.29
CA ASP A 280 -15.41 -22.52 51.36
C ASP A 280 -15.21 -23.71 50.39
N PRO A 281 -15.29 -24.97 50.86
CA PRO A 281 -15.16 -26.17 50.02
C PRO A 281 -16.15 -26.22 48.85
N SER A 282 -17.30 -25.54 48.95
CA SER A 282 -18.27 -25.45 47.85
C SER A 282 -17.70 -24.79 46.58
N LEU A 283 -16.64 -23.98 46.72
CA LEU A 283 -15.94 -23.34 45.60
C LEU A 283 -14.96 -24.27 44.87
N GLU A 284 -14.65 -25.45 45.42
CA GLU A 284 -13.64 -26.35 44.88
C GLU A 284 -13.87 -26.76 43.41
N PRO A 285 -15.09 -27.10 42.96
CA PRO A 285 -15.36 -27.41 41.56
C PRO A 285 -14.99 -26.24 40.64
N LEU A 286 -15.24 -25.00 41.08
CA LEU A 286 -14.90 -23.79 40.34
C LEU A 286 -13.39 -23.52 40.32
N LEU A 287 -12.72 -23.70 41.45
CA LEU A 287 -11.27 -23.50 41.57
C LEU A 287 -10.48 -24.45 40.67
N LEU A 288 -10.92 -25.71 40.64
CA LEU A 288 -10.33 -26.76 39.81
C LEU A 288 -10.86 -26.77 38.36
N LYS A 289 -11.85 -25.93 38.04
CA LYS A 289 -12.52 -25.88 36.73
C LYS A 289 -13.05 -27.25 36.30
N GLN A 290 -13.72 -27.96 37.21
CA GLN A 290 -14.32 -29.28 37.00
C GLN A 290 -15.59 -29.19 36.14
N THR A 291 -15.43 -28.80 34.88
CA THR A 291 -16.53 -28.71 33.92
C THR A 291 -16.75 -30.06 33.22
N PHE A 292 -18.00 -30.33 32.87
CA PHE A 292 -18.40 -31.53 32.12
C PHE A 292 -19.45 -31.16 31.08
N LYS A 293 -19.58 -31.99 30.02
CA LYS A 293 -20.60 -31.76 28.99
C LYS A 293 -21.88 -32.51 29.35
N GLN A 294 -23.00 -31.80 29.38
CA GLN A 294 -24.33 -32.37 29.55
C GLN A 294 -25.23 -31.84 28.42
N GLY A 295 -25.80 -32.74 27.63
CA GLY A 295 -26.67 -32.34 26.50
C GLY A 295 -25.97 -31.48 25.42
N GLY A 296 -24.64 -31.55 25.31
CA GLY A 296 -23.85 -30.74 24.37
C GLY A 296 -23.42 -29.37 24.91
N VAL A 297 -23.95 -28.93 26.05
CA VAL A 297 -23.56 -27.69 26.73
C VAL A 297 -22.50 -27.98 27.78
N LEU A 298 -21.56 -27.05 27.98
CA LEU A 298 -20.56 -27.14 29.04
C LEU A 298 -21.23 -26.71 30.36
N CYS A 299 -21.16 -27.56 31.37
CA CYS A 299 -21.77 -27.34 32.68
C CYS A 299 -20.73 -27.51 33.78
N ILE A 300 -21.02 -26.92 34.94
CA ILE A 300 -20.26 -27.11 36.18
C ILE A 300 -21.24 -27.43 37.30
N ARG A 301 -20.81 -28.27 38.25
CA ARG A 301 -21.59 -28.56 39.45
C ARG A 301 -21.04 -27.76 40.61
N LEU A 302 -21.84 -26.87 41.18
CA LEU A 302 -21.48 -26.07 42.34
C LEU A 302 -22.37 -26.51 43.51
N GLY A 303 -21.81 -27.26 44.47
CA GLY A 303 -22.61 -27.93 45.50
C GLY A 303 -23.60 -28.94 44.89
N GLU A 304 -24.90 -28.67 45.05
CA GLU A 304 -25.97 -29.54 44.54
C GLU A 304 -26.54 -29.09 43.18
N THR A 305 -26.25 -27.87 42.74
CA THR A 305 -26.79 -27.30 41.50
C THR A 305 -25.86 -27.59 40.32
N VAL A 306 -26.46 -27.87 39.16
CA VAL A 306 -25.75 -27.97 37.88
C VAL A 306 -26.08 -26.73 37.07
N ILE A 307 -25.04 -26.01 36.66
CA ILE A 307 -25.15 -24.69 36.05
C ILE A 307 -24.42 -24.74 34.71
N GLU A 308 -24.97 -24.07 33.70
CA GLU A 308 -24.27 -23.87 32.44
C GLU A 308 -23.03 -22.99 32.67
N TYR A 309 -21.90 -23.40 32.11
CA TYR A 309 -20.62 -22.72 32.29
C TYR A 309 -20.32 -21.87 31.07
N SER A 310 -20.28 -20.54 31.26
CA SER A 310 -19.82 -19.61 30.22
C SER A 310 -18.29 -19.61 30.12
N SER A 311 -17.75 -19.64 28.90
CA SER A 311 -16.31 -19.52 28.65
C SER A 311 -15.74 -18.14 29.00
N ASP A 312 -16.60 -17.13 29.03
CA ASP A 312 -16.20 -15.73 29.25
C ASP A 312 -16.08 -15.40 30.75
N PHE A 313 -16.56 -16.30 31.61
CA PHE A 313 -16.51 -16.13 33.06
C PHE A 313 -15.06 -15.97 33.56
N ARG A 314 -14.85 -14.97 34.43
CA ARG A 314 -13.58 -14.70 35.11
C ARG A 314 -13.78 -14.62 36.62
N PHE A 315 -12.86 -15.20 37.38
CA PHE A 315 -12.91 -15.20 38.84
C PHE A 315 -11.61 -14.66 39.43
N TYR A 316 -11.74 -13.69 40.34
CA TYR A 316 -10.65 -13.02 41.02
C TYR A 316 -10.82 -13.16 42.52
N ILE A 317 -9.73 -13.42 43.24
CA ILE A 317 -9.76 -13.58 44.70
C ILE A 317 -8.76 -12.59 45.31
N THR A 318 -9.18 -11.85 46.34
CA THR A 318 -8.31 -10.92 47.07
C THR A 318 -8.32 -11.20 48.58
N THR A 319 -7.16 -11.06 49.21
CA THR A 319 -7.01 -11.08 50.67
C THR A 319 -6.33 -9.80 51.16
N LYS A 320 -6.75 -9.30 52.32
CA LYS A 320 -6.07 -8.20 53.03
C LYS A 320 -5.02 -8.69 54.02
N LEU A 321 -4.89 -9.99 54.23
CA LEU A 321 -3.87 -10.55 55.10
C LEU A 321 -2.50 -10.30 54.46
N ARG A 322 -1.59 -9.70 55.23
CA ARG A 322 -0.25 -9.36 54.71
C ARG A 322 0.62 -10.60 54.50
N ASN A 323 0.46 -11.60 55.36
CA ASN A 323 1.22 -12.85 55.31
C ASN A 323 0.30 -14.02 55.68
N PRO A 324 -0.64 -14.40 54.81
CA PRO A 324 -1.54 -15.52 55.05
C PRO A 324 -0.78 -16.85 55.01
N HIS A 325 -1.11 -17.76 55.92
CA HIS A 325 -0.60 -19.13 55.91
C HIS A 325 -1.59 -20.07 55.21
N TYR A 326 -1.45 -20.16 53.88
CA TYR A 326 -2.27 -21.08 53.10
C TYR A 326 -1.77 -22.51 53.16
N LEU A 327 -2.70 -23.45 53.31
CA LEU A 327 -2.40 -24.88 53.22
C LEU A 327 -1.88 -25.22 51.81
N PRO A 328 -0.98 -26.22 51.68
CA PRO A 328 -0.47 -26.66 50.39
C PRO A 328 -1.58 -27.03 49.40
N GLU A 329 -2.67 -27.61 49.92
CA GLU A 329 -3.85 -27.94 49.13
C GLU A 329 -4.42 -26.74 48.38
N LEU A 330 -4.64 -25.62 49.08
CA LEU A 330 -5.14 -24.39 48.44
C LEU A 330 -4.13 -23.84 47.43
N SER A 331 -2.84 -23.87 47.76
CA SER A 331 -1.76 -23.39 46.89
C SER A 331 -1.67 -24.15 45.55
N THR A 332 -2.18 -25.38 45.48
CA THR A 332 -2.24 -26.16 44.24
C THR A 332 -3.44 -25.79 43.36
N LYS A 333 -4.53 -25.32 43.97
CA LYS A 333 -5.83 -25.00 43.35
C LYS A 333 -5.85 -23.59 42.75
N VAL A 334 -5.17 -22.62 43.37
CA VAL A 334 -5.13 -21.21 42.91
C VAL A 334 -3.73 -20.78 42.47
N THR A 335 -3.64 -19.67 41.74
CA THR A 335 -2.36 -18.99 41.49
C THR A 335 -2.16 -17.92 42.56
N LEU A 336 -1.29 -18.20 43.53
CA LEU A 336 -0.95 -17.23 44.57
C LEU A 336 -0.11 -16.09 43.96
N LEU A 337 -0.54 -14.85 44.20
CA LEU A 337 0.10 -13.65 43.70
C LEU A 337 0.33 -12.65 44.82
N ASN A 338 1.57 -12.21 44.96
CA ASN A 338 1.93 -11.18 45.90
C ASN A 338 1.73 -9.78 45.27
N PHE A 339 0.72 -9.05 45.74
CA PHE A 339 0.42 -7.68 45.33
C PHE A 339 0.82 -6.65 46.40
N MET A 340 1.65 -7.03 47.37
CA MET A 340 2.21 -6.05 48.30
C MET A 340 3.02 -5.00 47.54
N ILE A 341 2.70 -3.74 47.81
CA ILE A 341 3.45 -2.60 47.27
C ILE A 341 4.93 -2.74 47.62
N THR A 342 5.78 -2.66 46.58
CA THR A 342 7.23 -2.61 46.70
C THR A 342 7.68 -1.18 47.01
N ARG A 343 8.90 -1.02 47.53
CA ARG A 343 9.45 0.32 47.78
C ARG A 343 9.56 1.13 46.48
N GLU A 344 10.06 0.51 45.42
CA GLU A 344 10.16 1.11 44.09
C GLU A 344 8.77 1.50 43.56
N GLY A 345 7.78 0.62 43.66
CA GLY A 345 6.41 0.92 43.24
C GLY A 345 5.78 2.05 44.05
N LEU A 346 6.09 2.17 45.34
CA LEU A 346 5.65 3.29 46.17
C LEU A 346 6.35 4.60 45.79
N GLU A 347 7.66 4.56 45.52
CA GLU A 347 8.44 5.72 45.08
C GLU A 347 7.90 6.26 43.75
N ASP A 348 7.62 5.39 42.77
CA ASP A 348 7.03 5.76 41.48
C ASP A 348 5.62 6.34 41.63
N GLN A 349 4.77 5.71 42.47
CA GLN A 349 3.43 6.22 42.76
C GLN A 349 3.47 7.60 43.43
N LEU A 350 4.32 7.77 44.44
CA LEU A 350 4.47 9.04 45.14
C LEU A 350 5.04 10.11 44.22
N LEU A 351 6.04 9.77 43.40
CA LEU A 351 6.59 10.68 42.41
C LEU A 351 5.51 11.18 41.46
N GLY A 352 4.65 10.28 40.96
CA GLY A 352 3.50 10.68 40.13
C GLY A 352 2.55 11.64 40.84
N ILE A 353 2.20 11.36 42.11
CA ILE A 353 1.32 12.23 42.90
C ILE A 353 1.97 13.58 43.20
N VAL A 354 3.27 13.60 43.51
CA VAL A 354 4.04 14.81 43.80
C VAL A 354 4.15 15.67 42.55
N VAL A 355 4.52 15.09 41.40
CA VAL A 355 4.60 15.81 40.13
C VAL A 355 3.24 16.38 39.75
N ALA A 356 2.16 15.61 39.88
CA ALA A 356 0.81 16.08 39.59
C ALA A 356 0.35 17.26 40.47
N LYS A 357 0.90 17.39 41.69
CA LYS A 357 0.58 18.49 42.62
C LYS A 357 1.52 19.68 42.51
N GLU A 358 2.82 19.43 42.40
CA GLU A 358 3.86 20.47 42.39
C GLU A 358 4.04 21.10 41.02
N ARG A 359 3.85 20.32 39.95
CA ARG A 359 4.03 20.74 38.55
C ARG A 359 2.93 20.13 37.66
N PRO A 360 1.66 20.54 37.86
CA PRO A 360 0.53 20.00 37.09
C PRO A 360 0.72 20.18 35.58
N GLU A 361 1.38 21.25 35.13
CA GLU A 361 1.68 21.49 33.72
C GLU A 361 2.54 20.38 33.09
N LEU A 362 3.52 19.83 33.82
CA LEU A 362 4.37 18.75 33.32
C LEU A 362 3.61 17.42 33.26
N GLU A 363 2.66 17.20 34.17
CA GLU A 363 1.83 16.01 34.16
C GLU A 363 0.81 16.06 33.00
N GLU A 364 0.22 17.22 32.73
CA GLU A 364 -0.63 17.44 31.55
C GLU A 364 0.16 17.24 30.25
N GLU A 365 1.38 17.80 30.16
CA GLU A 365 2.26 17.62 29.00
C GLU A 365 2.64 16.15 28.82
N ARG A 366 3.00 15.45 29.90
CA ARG A 366 3.30 14.01 29.89
C ARG A 366 2.10 13.21 29.38
N GLN A 367 0.90 13.47 29.88
CA GLN A 367 -0.32 12.79 29.43
C GLN A 367 -0.62 13.07 27.95
N GLY A 368 -0.45 14.33 27.53
CA GLY A 368 -0.56 14.74 26.12
C GLY A 368 0.40 13.98 25.22
N LEU A 369 1.69 13.94 25.59
CA LEU A 369 2.73 13.20 24.86
C LEU A 369 2.44 11.70 24.81
N ILE A 370 1.90 11.11 25.88
CA ILE A 370 1.53 9.69 25.93
C ILE A 370 0.34 9.37 25.01
N LEU A 371 -0.65 10.26 24.93
CA LEU A 371 -1.77 10.13 23.98
C LEU A 371 -1.29 10.30 22.54
N GLN A 372 -0.49 11.33 22.28
CA GLN A 372 0.09 11.61 20.97
C GLN A 372 0.98 10.45 20.50
N SER A 373 1.84 9.90 21.38
CA SER A 373 2.67 8.74 21.04
C SER A 373 1.83 7.51 20.69
N ALA A 374 0.69 7.30 21.36
CA ALA A 374 -0.25 6.22 21.02
C ALA A 374 -0.87 6.43 19.64
N ALA A 375 -1.37 7.64 19.38
CA ALA A 375 -1.97 8.00 18.11
C ALA A 375 -0.95 7.85 16.97
N ASN A 376 0.27 8.34 17.16
CA ASN A 376 1.36 8.23 16.20
C ASN A 376 1.72 6.77 15.93
N LYS A 377 1.84 5.91 16.95
CA LYS A 377 2.11 4.48 16.75
C LYS A 377 0.98 3.77 15.99
N LYS A 378 -0.28 4.13 16.27
CA LYS A 378 -1.44 3.60 15.54
C LYS A 378 -1.42 4.05 14.08
N GLN A 379 -1.20 5.34 13.82
CA GLN A 379 -1.08 5.89 12.48
C GLN A 379 0.07 5.26 11.70
N LEU A 380 1.24 5.07 12.32
CA LEU A 380 2.40 4.42 11.71
C LEU A 380 2.03 3.00 11.24
N LYS A 381 1.37 2.22 12.09
CA LYS A 381 0.90 0.87 11.73
C LYS A 381 -0.15 0.89 10.62
N GLU A 382 -1.11 1.82 10.67
CA GLU A 382 -2.11 1.96 9.60
C GLU A 382 -1.48 2.35 8.26
N ILE A 383 -0.45 3.19 8.28
CA ILE A 383 0.32 3.56 7.08
C ILE A 383 1.11 2.36 6.57
N GLU A 384 1.76 1.59 7.43
CA GLU A 384 2.45 0.33 7.08
C GLU A 384 1.51 -0.66 6.39
N ASP A 385 0.35 -0.91 7.01
CA ASP A 385 -0.65 -1.84 6.48
C ASP A 385 -1.15 -1.36 5.10
N LYS A 386 -1.38 -0.05 4.92
CA LYS A 386 -1.73 0.55 3.63
C LYS A 386 -0.62 0.41 2.58
N ILE A 387 0.64 0.59 2.97
CA ILE A 387 1.78 0.42 2.05
C ILE A 387 1.84 -1.03 1.59
N LEU A 388 1.71 -1.99 2.51
CA LEU A 388 1.71 -3.41 2.19
C LEU A 388 0.52 -3.79 1.30
N GLU A 389 -0.67 -3.26 1.58
CA GLU A 389 -1.86 -3.45 0.75
C GLU A 389 -1.68 -2.87 -0.66
N THR A 390 -1.12 -1.67 -0.77
CA THR A 390 -0.83 -1.01 -2.06
C THR A 390 0.18 -1.82 -2.87
N LEU A 391 1.28 -2.25 -2.24
CA LEU A 391 2.30 -3.09 -2.88
C LEU A 391 1.72 -4.43 -3.33
N SER A 392 0.88 -5.06 -2.49
CA SER A 392 0.26 -6.35 -2.80
C SER A 392 -0.83 -6.27 -3.87
N SER A 393 -1.59 -5.17 -3.93
CA SER A 393 -2.69 -4.97 -4.89
C SER A 393 -2.18 -4.47 -6.25
N SER A 394 -1.01 -3.83 -6.29
CA SER A 394 -0.38 -3.39 -7.52
C SER A 394 0.01 -4.59 -8.41
N GLN A 395 -0.86 -4.92 -9.36
CA GLN A 395 -0.55 -5.86 -10.43
C GLN A 395 -0.09 -5.07 -11.67
N GLY A 396 1.23 -5.10 -11.95
CA GLY A 396 1.81 -4.45 -13.12
C GLY A 396 2.82 -3.34 -12.78
N ASN A 397 2.85 -2.28 -13.59
CA ASN A 397 3.82 -1.20 -13.44
C ASN A 397 3.38 -0.20 -12.35
N ILE A 398 3.93 -0.35 -11.14
CA ILE A 398 3.65 0.53 -9.99
C ILE A 398 3.94 2.02 -10.25
N LEU A 399 4.79 2.34 -11.24
CA LEU A 399 5.10 3.73 -11.62
C LEU A 399 3.92 4.45 -12.31
N GLU A 400 2.90 3.71 -12.72
CA GLU A 400 1.70 4.26 -13.34
C GLU A 400 0.58 4.50 -12.33
N ASP A 401 0.70 3.95 -11.11
CA ASP A 401 -0.23 4.17 -10.01
C ASP A 401 0.17 5.43 -9.20
N GLU A 402 -0.47 6.55 -9.53
CA GLU A 402 -0.25 7.83 -8.86
C GLU A 402 -0.71 7.82 -7.40
N SER A 403 -1.71 6.99 -7.07
CA SER A 403 -2.22 6.87 -5.70
C SER A 403 -1.22 6.17 -4.79
N ALA A 404 -0.56 5.12 -5.30
CA ALA A 404 0.50 4.40 -4.58
C ALA A 404 1.67 5.30 -4.22
N ILE A 405 2.08 6.18 -5.15
CA ILE A 405 3.19 7.11 -4.94
C ILE A 405 2.82 8.17 -3.90
N GLN A 406 1.59 8.68 -3.89
CA GLN A 406 1.15 9.65 -2.88
C GLN A 406 1.09 9.05 -1.48
N ILE A 407 0.61 7.81 -1.34
CA ILE A 407 0.58 7.09 -0.05
C ILE A 407 2.02 6.93 0.48
N LEU A 408 2.96 6.55 -0.38
CA LEU A 408 4.37 6.40 -0.01
C LEU A 408 5.06 7.73 0.33
N ASP A 409 4.73 8.82 -0.36
CA ASP A 409 5.25 10.17 -0.05
C ASP A 409 4.70 10.65 1.31
N SER A 410 3.44 10.33 1.63
CA SER A 410 2.79 10.69 2.91
C SER A 410 3.29 9.88 4.13
N SER A 411 4.03 8.79 3.88
CA SER A 411 4.62 7.95 4.92
C SER A 411 5.95 8.48 5.47
N LYS A 412 6.58 9.44 4.78
CA LYS A 412 7.75 10.17 5.28
C LYS A 412 7.31 11.31 6.19
#